data_AF-A0A2Z4U8R4-F1
#
_entry.id   AF-A0A2Z4U8R4-F1
#
_cell.length_a   1.000
_cell.length_b   1.000
_cell.length_c   1.000
_cell.angle_alpha   90.00
_cell.angle_beta   90.00
_cell.angle_gamma   90.00
#
_symmetry.space_group_name_H-M   'P 1'
#
loop_
_entity.id
_entity.type
_entity.pdbx_description
1 polymer ?
#
loop_
_entity_poly.entity_id
_entity_poly.type
_entity_poly.pdbx_seq_one_letter_code
_entity_poly.pdbx_strand_id
1 'polypeptide(L)'
;MYEEKGLTQIYCGPGKGKTSVAIGQAIRAVGYGKRAIVIQFLKGRETSRLDYLSSMEPDVRLFRFEKKDKYYEDLTEEEKKEENENIRNGLNFAKKVLLTQESDMLILDEILGVQEFGIITEEEVISLIREKDDETELILTGNVVSEGVKNAADRVVSLEIVK
;
A
#
# COMPACT_ATOMS: atom_id res chain seq x y z
N MET A 1 7.02 29.99 -1.49
CA MET A 1 6.16 28.98 -0.85
C MET A 1 6.99 27.72 -0.84
N TYR A 2 7.24 27.11 0.33
CA TYR A 2 7.87 25.79 0.34
C TYR A 2 6.81 24.82 -0.18
N GLU A 3 7.01 24.25 -1.37
CA GLU A 3 6.23 23.11 -1.83
C GLU A 3 6.38 21.99 -0.78
N GLU A 4 5.26 21.52 -0.22
CA GLU A 4 5.28 20.40 0.72
C GLU A 4 5.70 19.15 -0.05
N LYS A 5 6.95 18.74 0.15
CA LYS A 5 7.50 17.47 -0.39
C LYS A 5 6.60 16.30 0.02
N GLY A 6 6.17 15.50 -0.94
CA GLY A 6 5.48 14.23 -0.71
C GLY A 6 6.42 13.25 0.00
N LEU A 7 5.99 12.78 1.18
CA LEU A 7 6.79 11.89 2.01
C LEU A 7 6.53 10.41 1.68
N THR A 8 7.55 9.59 1.87
CA THR A 8 7.41 8.13 1.97
C THR A 8 7.26 7.75 3.44
N GLN A 9 6.10 7.24 3.82
CA GLN A 9 5.77 6.81 5.18
C GLN A 9 5.53 5.31 5.25
N ILE A 10 6.04 4.67 6.30
CA ILE A 10 5.83 3.26 6.59
C ILE A 10 5.07 3.11 7.91
N TYR A 11 3.98 2.37 7.89
CA TYR A 11 3.27 1.93 9.10
C TYR A 11 3.44 0.43 9.27
N CYS A 12 4.23 0.03 10.27
CA CYS A 12 4.59 -1.36 10.52
C CYS A 12 4.24 -1.82 11.95
N GLY A 13 4.62 -3.05 12.30
CA GLY A 13 4.51 -3.58 13.65
C GLY A 13 3.27 -4.46 13.89
N PRO A 14 3.22 -5.18 15.03
CA PRO A 14 2.17 -6.16 15.34
C PRO A 14 0.82 -5.52 15.73
N GLY A 15 0.79 -4.22 15.99
CA GLY A 15 -0.41 -3.48 16.34
C GLY A 15 -1.44 -3.41 15.19
N LYS A 16 -2.72 -3.33 15.58
CA LYS A 16 -3.81 -3.02 14.65
C LYS A 16 -3.85 -1.52 14.36
N GLY A 17 -4.36 -1.14 13.19
CA GLY A 17 -4.60 0.25 12.81
C GLY A 17 -3.69 0.81 11.73
N LYS A 18 -2.71 0.05 11.22
CA LYS A 18 -1.83 0.46 10.11
C LYS A 18 -2.61 0.93 8.88
N THR A 19 -3.50 0.07 8.37
CA THR A 19 -4.44 0.42 7.30
C THR A 19 -5.34 1.60 7.69
N SER A 20 -5.87 1.62 8.92
CA SER A 20 -6.77 2.70 9.35
C SER A 20 -6.10 4.07 9.36
N VAL A 21 -4.85 4.16 9.79
CA VAL A 21 -4.05 5.40 9.74
C VAL A 21 -3.82 5.80 8.29
N ALA A 22 -3.43 4.87 7.42
CA ALA A 22 -3.24 5.15 5.99
C ALA A 22 -4.52 5.70 5.34
N ILE A 23 -5.66 5.03 5.53
CA ILE A 23 -6.96 5.48 5.01
C ILE A 23 -7.38 6.83 5.60
N GLY A 24 -7.14 7.05 6.90
CA GLY A 24 -7.40 8.34 7.54
C GLY A 24 -6.59 9.48 6.90
N GLN A 25 -5.34 9.21 6.51
CA GLN A 25 -4.54 10.19 5.77
C GLN A 25 -5.08 10.46 4.37
N ALA A 26 -5.55 9.44 3.64
CA ALA A 26 -6.21 9.64 2.35
C ALA A 26 -7.47 10.51 2.47
N ILE A 27 -8.34 10.23 3.44
CA ILE A 27 -9.55 11.03 3.69
C ILE A 27 -9.18 12.48 4.01
N ARG A 28 -8.15 12.69 4.83
CA ARG A 28 -7.65 14.04 5.14
C ARG A 28 -7.12 14.75 3.89
N ALA A 29 -6.36 14.05 3.04
CA ALA A 29 -5.83 14.60 1.80
C ALA A 29 -6.95 15.03 0.85
N VAL A 30 -8.00 14.22 0.71
CA VAL A 30 -9.21 14.58 -0.05
C VAL A 30 -9.89 15.84 0.50
N GLY A 31 -9.92 16.02 1.81
CA GLY A 31 -10.39 17.27 2.43
C GLY A 31 -9.61 18.53 1.99
N TYR A 32 -8.38 18.37 1.49
CA TYR A 32 -7.56 19.44 0.90
C TYR A 32 -7.62 19.49 -0.63
N GLY A 33 -8.55 18.76 -1.26
CA GLY A 33 -8.70 18.71 -2.72
C GLY A 33 -7.68 17.83 -3.43
N LYS A 34 -6.97 16.95 -2.71
CA LYS A 34 -6.05 15.96 -3.27
C LYS A 34 -6.77 14.66 -3.61
N ARG A 35 -6.17 13.83 -4.46
CA ARG A 35 -6.67 12.50 -4.85
C ARG A 35 -5.78 11.40 -4.28
N ALA A 36 -6.41 10.32 -3.82
CA ALA A 36 -5.73 9.17 -3.26
C ALA A 36 -6.04 7.89 -4.04
N ILE A 37 -5.03 7.05 -4.21
CA ILE A 37 -5.18 5.68 -4.71
C ILE A 37 -4.74 4.71 -3.63
N VAL A 38 -5.56 3.70 -3.38
CA VAL A 38 -5.28 2.62 -2.45
C VAL A 38 -5.18 1.32 -3.23
N ILE A 39 -4.07 0.61 -3.09
CA ILE A 39 -3.88 -0.74 -3.60
C ILE A 39 -3.74 -1.66 -2.39
N GLN A 40 -4.64 -2.62 -2.27
CA GLN A 40 -4.57 -3.62 -1.19
C GLN A 40 -4.01 -4.92 -1.71
N PHE A 41 -3.11 -5.49 -0.93
CA PHE A 41 -2.51 -6.79 -1.19
C PHE A 41 -2.89 -7.80 -0.10
N LEU A 42 -2.78 -9.08 -0.42
CA LEU A 42 -2.95 -10.24 0.46
C LEU A 42 -4.35 -10.44 1.06
N LYS A 43 -5.31 -9.58 0.71
CA LYS A 43 -6.66 -9.61 1.28
C LYS A 43 -7.60 -10.51 0.49
N GLY A 44 -7.32 -10.78 -0.78
CA GLY A 44 -8.29 -11.42 -1.68
C GLY A 44 -9.32 -10.42 -2.20
N ARG A 45 -10.19 -10.86 -3.13
CA ARG A 45 -11.07 -9.99 -3.90
C ARG A 45 -12.18 -9.32 -3.07
N GLU A 46 -12.95 -10.11 -2.32
CA GLU A 46 -14.24 -9.68 -1.74
C GLU A 46 -14.26 -9.64 -0.19
N THR A 47 -13.11 -9.42 0.44
CA THR A 47 -12.96 -9.63 1.90
C THR A 47 -12.90 -8.35 2.73
N SER A 48 -13.09 -7.16 2.16
CA SER A 48 -12.74 -5.92 2.87
C SER A 48 -13.91 -5.14 3.46
N ARG A 49 -13.63 -4.52 4.59
CA ARG A 49 -14.49 -3.52 5.26
C ARG A 49 -14.40 -2.12 4.63
N LEU A 50 -13.67 -1.95 3.53
CA LEU A 50 -13.37 -0.66 2.90
C LEU A 50 -14.18 -0.38 1.63
N ASP A 51 -15.14 -1.23 1.27
CA ASP A 51 -15.92 -1.07 0.04
C ASP A 51 -16.78 0.22 0.05
N TYR A 52 -16.96 0.86 1.22
CA TYR A 52 -17.54 2.20 1.31
C TYR A 52 -16.67 3.29 0.66
N LEU A 53 -15.36 3.07 0.50
CA LEU A 53 -14.47 4.01 -0.20
C LEU A 53 -14.89 4.21 -1.65
N SER A 54 -15.60 3.26 -2.25
CA SER A 54 -16.17 3.40 -3.60
C SER A 54 -17.16 4.59 -3.70
N SER A 55 -17.77 5.01 -2.59
CA SER A 55 -18.62 6.21 -2.55
C SER A 55 -17.84 7.53 -2.60
N MET A 56 -16.52 7.47 -2.44
CA MET A 56 -15.60 8.61 -2.51
C MET A 56 -14.91 8.72 -3.87
N GLU A 57 -15.27 7.89 -4.86
CA GLU A 57 -14.76 8.07 -6.21
C GLU A 57 -15.27 9.37 -6.84
N PRO A 58 -14.44 10.09 -7.63
CA PRO A 58 -13.10 9.69 -8.09
C PRO A 58 -11.96 10.05 -7.13
N ASP A 59 -12.24 10.70 -6.00
CA ASP A 59 -11.23 11.29 -5.11
C ASP A 59 -10.42 10.23 -4.34
N VAL A 60 -11.05 9.12 -3.95
CA VAL A 60 -10.36 7.91 -3.44
C VAL A 60 -10.71 6.73 -4.33
N ARG A 61 -9.71 6.09 -4.93
CA ARG A 61 -9.88 4.87 -5.74
C ARG A 61 -9.23 3.67 -5.05
N LEU A 62 -9.96 2.56 -4.95
CA LEU A 62 -9.51 1.34 -4.30
C LEU A 62 -9.33 0.21 -5.31
N PHE A 63 -8.14 -0.39 -5.33
CA PHE A 63 -7.79 -1.47 -6.24
C PHE A 63 -7.37 -2.73 -5.48
N ARG A 64 -7.80 -3.87 -6.01
CA ARG A 64 -7.37 -5.22 -5.66
C ARG A 64 -7.17 -6.00 -6.95
N PHE A 65 -6.14 -6.83 -6.99
CA PHE A 65 -5.78 -7.57 -8.21
C PHE A 65 -6.00 -9.08 -8.04
N GLU A 66 -6.01 -9.53 -6.79
CA GLU A 66 -6.37 -10.89 -6.37
C GLU A 66 -7.73 -11.33 -6.91
N LYS A 67 -7.83 -12.61 -7.26
CA LYS A 67 -9.01 -13.25 -7.82
C LYS A 67 -9.69 -14.19 -6.83
N LYS A 68 -8.99 -14.67 -5.81
CA LYS A 68 -9.54 -15.57 -4.79
C LYS A 68 -10.27 -14.75 -3.72
N ASP A 69 -11.37 -15.28 -3.20
CA ASP A 69 -12.18 -14.63 -2.14
C ASP A 69 -11.70 -14.98 -0.72
N LYS A 70 -10.40 -15.20 -0.55
CA LYS A 70 -9.74 -15.58 0.72
C LYS A 70 -8.48 -14.75 0.92
N TYR A 71 -8.05 -14.62 2.18
CA TYR A 71 -6.74 -14.07 2.49
C TYR A 71 -5.64 -14.95 1.90
N TYR A 72 -4.52 -14.35 1.52
CA TYR A 72 -3.40 -15.08 0.90
C TYR A 72 -2.85 -16.20 1.80
N GLU A 73 -2.88 -16.00 3.13
CA GLU A 73 -2.47 -16.99 4.12
C GLU A 73 -3.36 -18.25 4.14
N ASP A 74 -4.64 -18.11 3.77
CA ASP A 74 -5.63 -19.18 3.77
C ASP A 74 -5.67 -19.98 2.45
N LEU A 75 -4.83 -19.60 1.47
CA LEU A 75 -4.73 -20.26 0.17
C LEU A 75 -3.88 -21.53 0.22
N THR A 76 -4.20 -22.51 -0.62
CA THR A 76 -3.28 -23.66 -0.84
C THR A 76 -2.02 -23.21 -1.58
N GLU A 77 -0.97 -24.04 -1.57
CA GLU A 77 0.26 -23.72 -2.28
C GLU A 77 0.06 -23.64 -3.81
N GLU A 78 -0.87 -24.40 -4.39
CA GLU A 78 -1.26 -24.22 -5.79
C GLU A 78 -1.95 -22.87 -6.01
N GLU A 79 -2.90 -22.50 -5.14
CA GLU A 79 -3.63 -21.23 -5.25
C GLU A 79 -2.69 -20.03 -5.08
N LYS A 80 -1.72 -20.09 -4.15
CA LYS A 80 -0.72 -19.03 -3.96
C LYS A 80 0.12 -18.81 -5.21
N LYS A 81 0.51 -19.88 -5.91
CA LYS A 81 1.27 -19.76 -7.17
C LYS A 81 0.50 -18.97 -8.23
N GLU A 82 -0.79 -19.24 -8.37
CA GLU A 82 -1.67 -18.49 -9.28
C GLU A 82 -1.82 -17.03 -8.81
N GLU A 83 -1.97 -16.83 -7.50
CA GLU A 83 -2.24 -15.51 -6.93
C GLU A 83 -1.03 -14.58 -6.95
N ASN A 84 0.19 -15.12 -6.92
CA ASN A 84 1.43 -14.36 -7.03
C ASN A 84 1.48 -13.52 -8.31
N GLU A 85 0.98 -14.05 -9.44
CA GLU A 85 0.92 -13.28 -10.69
C GLU A 85 -0.05 -12.09 -10.57
N ASN A 86 -1.21 -12.30 -9.95
CA ASN A 86 -2.20 -11.26 -9.71
C ASN A 86 -1.64 -10.16 -8.79
N ILE A 87 -0.96 -10.54 -7.71
CA ILE A 87 -0.30 -9.60 -6.78
C ILE A 87 0.79 -8.78 -7.50
N ARG A 88 1.59 -9.42 -8.37
CA ARG A 88 2.60 -8.70 -9.18
C ARG A 88 1.97 -7.74 -10.19
N ASN A 89 0.75 -7.99 -10.67
CA ASN A 89 0.02 -7.01 -11.47
C ASN A 89 -0.34 -5.76 -10.67
N GLY A 90 -0.68 -5.91 -9.38
CA GLY A 90 -0.89 -4.78 -8.48
C GLY A 90 0.38 -3.94 -8.28
N LEU A 91 1.55 -4.58 -8.18
CA LEU A 91 2.84 -3.88 -8.16
C LEU A 91 3.08 -3.09 -9.45
N ASN A 92 2.83 -3.70 -10.61
CA ASN A 92 3.00 -3.01 -11.90
C ASN A 92 2.04 -1.82 -12.04
N PHE A 93 0.82 -1.95 -11.51
CA PHE A 93 -0.14 -0.85 -11.47
C PHE A 93 0.34 0.28 -10.55
N ALA A 94 0.89 -0.04 -9.36
CA ALA A 94 1.50 0.95 -8.47
C ALA A 94 2.60 1.77 -9.16
N LYS A 95 3.51 1.09 -9.88
CA LYS A 95 4.55 1.76 -10.68
C LYS A 95 3.95 2.69 -11.73
N LYS A 96 2.92 2.23 -12.43
CA LYS A 96 2.23 3.06 -13.42
C LYS A 96 1.61 4.31 -12.80
N VAL A 97 0.96 4.18 -11.64
CA VAL A 97 0.38 5.32 -10.91
C VAL A 97 1.44 6.36 -10.56
N LEU A 98 2.60 5.93 -10.05
CA LEU A 98 3.71 6.84 -9.74
C LEU A 98 4.24 7.54 -11.00
N LEU A 99 4.38 6.82 -12.12
CA LEU A 99 4.86 7.37 -13.37
C LEU A 99 3.87 8.36 -14.03
N THR A 100 2.57 8.10 -13.93
CA THR A 100 1.54 8.95 -14.56
C THR A 100 1.08 10.10 -13.69
N GLN A 101 1.53 10.17 -12.42
CA GLN A 101 1.14 11.20 -11.45
C GLN A 101 -0.39 11.35 -11.33
N GLU A 102 -1.08 10.20 -11.40
CA GLU A 102 -2.54 10.15 -11.39
C GLU A 102 -3.16 10.43 -10.01
N SER A 103 -2.35 10.49 -8.95
CA SER A 103 -2.77 10.70 -7.56
C SER A 103 -1.72 11.48 -6.79
N ASP A 104 -2.16 12.34 -5.89
CA ASP A 104 -1.30 13.05 -4.94
C ASP A 104 -0.87 12.16 -3.77
N MET A 105 -1.58 11.05 -3.54
CA MET A 105 -1.26 10.06 -2.51
C MET A 105 -1.47 8.63 -3.04
N LEU A 106 -0.47 7.77 -2.88
CA LEU A 106 -0.53 6.34 -3.15
C LEU A 106 -0.34 5.53 -1.87
N ILE A 107 -1.30 4.66 -1.57
CA ILE A 107 -1.26 3.74 -0.43
C ILE A 107 -1.08 2.32 -0.96
N LEU A 108 0.00 1.68 -0.53
CA LEU A 108 0.31 0.27 -0.78
C LEU A 108 0.08 -0.51 0.51
N ASP A 109 -1.15 -0.98 0.69
CA ASP A 109 -1.61 -1.63 1.92
C ASP A 109 -1.24 -3.13 1.90
N GLU A 110 -0.48 -3.58 2.90
CA GLU A 110 0.13 -4.91 3.05
C GLU A 110 1.26 -5.26 2.05
N ILE A 111 1.85 -4.26 1.39
CA ILE A 111 3.00 -4.46 0.49
C ILE A 111 4.23 -5.05 1.19
N LEU A 112 4.42 -4.74 2.48
CA LEU A 112 5.52 -5.35 3.24
C LEU A 112 5.26 -6.84 3.49
N GLY A 113 4.00 -7.25 3.61
CA GLY A 113 3.63 -8.66 3.65
C GLY A 113 3.92 -9.35 2.32
N VAL A 114 3.70 -8.67 1.19
CA VAL A 114 4.04 -9.21 -0.15
C VAL A 114 5.53 -9.50 -0.26
N GLN A 115 6.38 -8.61 0.29
CA GLN A 115 7.81 -8.85 0.42
C GLN A 115 8.12 -10.01 1.38
N GLU A 116 7.45 -10.07 2.54
CA GLU A 116 7.64 -11.13 3.55
C GLU A 116 7.33 -12.53 2.98
N PHE A 117 6.29 -12.66 2.15
CA PHE A 117 5.96 -13.90 1.45
C PHE A 117 6.87 -14.21 0.25
N GLY A 118 7.87 -13.36 -0.04
CA GLY A 118 8.82 -13.57 -1.13
C GLY A 118 8.22 -13.40 -2.53
N ILE A 119 7.04 -12.76 -2.64
CA ILE A 119 6.35 -12.52 -3.92
C ILE A 119 7.07 -11.41 -4.69
N ILE A 120 7.66 -10.45 -3.97
CA ILE A 120 8.49 -9.37 -4.48
C ILE A 120 9.78 -9.29 -3.65
N THR A 121 10.83 -8.72 -4.24
CA THR A 121 12.12 -8.51 -3.60
C THR A 121 12.17 -7.20 -2.82
N GLU A 122 13.12 -7.09 -1.89
CA GLU A 122 13.42 -5.84 -1.20
C GLU A 122 13.73 -4.70 -2.18
N GLU A 123 14.56 -4.97 -3.19
CA GLU A 123 14.94 -3.95 -4.19
C GLU A 123 13.74 -3.48 -5.01
N GLU A 124 12.75 -4.34 -5.28
CA GLU A 124 11.52 -3.90 -5.96
C GLU A 124 10.72 -2.89 -5.11
N VAL A 125 10.69 -3.04 -3.79
CA VAL A 125 10.06 -2.07 -2.88
C VAL A 125 10.87 -0.78 -2.81
N ILE A 126 12.21 -0.87 -2.72
CA ILE A 126 13.08 0.31 -2.73
C ILE A 126 12.98 1.07 -4.06
N SER A 127 12.88 0.37 -5.19
CA SER A 127 12.70 0.97 -6.52
C SER A 127 11.41 1.79 -6.57
N LEU A 128 10.29 1.26 -6.06
CA LEU A 128 9.04 2.02 -5.96
C LEU A 128 9.19 3.33 -5.21
N ILE A 129 9.90 3.30 -4.06
CA ILE A 129 10.12 4.49 -3.23
C ILE A 129 10.94 5.54 -4.01
N ARG A 130 11.92 5.09 -4.80
CA ARG A 130 12.77 5.96 -5.62
C ARG A 130 12.08 6.48 -6.91
N GLU A 131 11.12 5.73 -7.44
CA GLU A 131 10.36 6.09 -8.65
C GLU A 131 9.31 7.18 -8.38
N LYS A 132 8.93 7.38 -7.12
CA LYS A 132 8.02 8.44 -6.67
C LYS A 132 8.58 9.82 -7.02
N ASP A 133 7.75 10.69 -7.58
CA ASP A 133 8.09 12.11 -7.77
C ASP A 133 8.14 12.86 -6.42
N ASP A 134 8.59 14.12 -6.43
CA ASP A 134 8.78 14.90 -5.20
C ASP A 134 7.48 15.35 -4.51
N GLU A 135 6.33 15.29 -5.19
CA GLU A 135 5.03 15.79 -4.69
C GLU A 135 4.11 14.69 -4.18
N THR A 136 4.15 13.49 -4.79
CA THR A 136 3.28 12.37 -4.40
C THR A 136 3.62 11.86 -3.00
N GLU A 137 2.63 11.68 -2.14
CA GLU A 137 2.79 11.01 -0.85
C GLU A 137 2.67 9.49 -1.02
N LEU A 138 3.61 8.71 -0.49
CA LEU A 138 3.61 7.25 -0.58
C LEU A 138 3.50 6.64 0.81
N ILE A 139 2.51 5.76 1.01
CA ILE A 139 2.34 5.04 2.27
C ILE A 139 2.48 3.54 2.02
N LEU A 140 3.37 2.88 2.77
CA LEU A 140 3.52 1.42 2.78
C LEU A 140 3.04 0.87 4.13
N THR A 141 2.32 -0.25 4.12
CA THR A 141 1.91 -0.93 5.36
C THR A 141 2.28 -2.42 5.36
N GLY A 142 2.35 -2.99 6.55
CA GLY A 142 2.45 -4.43 6.81
C GLY A 142 3.06 -4.71 8.18
N ASN A 143 3.46 -5.94 8.49
CA ASN A 143 3.93 -6.26 9.84
C ASN A 143 5.43 -6.04 10.02
N VAL A 144 6.24 -6.61 9.13
CA VAL A 144 7.71 -6.58 9.20
C VAL A 144 8.25 -5.68 8.10
N VAL A 145 9.16 -4.77 8.46
CA VAL A 145 9.87 -3.92 7.49
C VAL A 145 11.37 -4.22 7.57
N SER A 146 11.99 -4.47 6.42
CA SER A 146 13.42 -4.75 6.34
C SER A 146 14.25 -3.48 6.48
N GLU A 147 15.52 -3.62 6.85
CA GLU A 147 16.39 -2.47 7.13
C GLU A 147 16.65 -1.62 5.88
N GLY A 148 16.78 -2.25 4.70
CA GLY A 148 16.92 -1.53 3.44
C GLY A 148 15.71 -0.65 3.13
N VAL A 149 14.50 -1.18 3.31
CA VAL A 149 13.24 -0.43 3.08
C VAL A 149 13.05 0.67 4.13
N LYS A 150 13.38 0.42 5.40
CA LYS A 150 13.35 1.48 6.44
C LYS A 150 14.25 2.65 6.08
N ASN A 151 15.48 2.37 5.63
CA ASN A 151 16.46 3.41 5.28
C ASN A 151 16.07 4.20 4.02
N ALA A 152 15.22 3.64 3.16
CA ALA A 152 14.72 4.32 1.97
C ALA A 152 13.53 5.26 2.26
N ALA A 153 12.82 5.10 3.38
CA ALA A 153 11.64 5.89 3.70
C ALA A 153 11.96 7.16 4.50
N ASP A 154 11.18 8.23 4.31
CA ASP A 154 11.33 9.47 5.09
C ASP A 154 10.84 9.29 6.54
N ARG A 155 9.86 8.41 6.76
CA ARG A 155 9.31 8.14 8.10
C ARG A 155 8.86 6.70 8.27
N VAL A 156 9.20 6.11 9.41
CA VAL A 156 8.75 4.77 9.82
C VAL A 156 8.06 4.86 11.18
N VAL A 157 6.87 4.29 11.30
CA VAL A 157 6.07 4.25 12.53
C VAL A 157 5.72 2.80 12.84
N SER A 158 6.16 2.31 14.00
CA SER A 158 5.76 1.00 14.52
C SER A 158 4.52 1.16 15.40
N LEU A 159 3.48 0.37 15.12
CA LEU A 159 2.30 0.23 15.97
C LEU A 159 2.47 -1.02 16.84
N GLU A 160 2.35 -0.87 18.15
CA GLU A 160 2.55 -1.94 19.13
C GLU A 160 1.30 -2.16 19.98
N ILE A 161 1.13 -3.41 20.46
CA ILE A 161 0.09 -3.76 21.42
C ILE A 161 0.69 -3.57 22.81
N VAL A 162 0.20 -2.56 23.53
CA VAL A 162 0.72 -2.24 24.87
C VAL A 162 0.02 -3.06 25.97
N LYS A 163 -1.18 -3.55 25.71
CA LYS A 163 -1.97 -4.39 26.63
C LYS A 163 -3.05 -5.16 25.87
#